data_AF-A0A974C196-F1
#
_entry.id   AF-A0A974C196-F1
#
_cell.length_a   1.000
_cell.length_b   1.000
_cell.length_c   1.000
_cell.angle_alpha   90.00
_cell.angle_beta   90.00
_cell.angle_gamma   90.00
#
_symmetry.space_group_name_H-M   'P 1'
#
loop_
_entity.id
_entity.type
_entity.pdbx_description
1 polymer ?
#
loop_
_entity_poly.entity_id
_entity_poly.type
_entity_poly.pdbx_seq_one_letter_code
_entity_poly.pdbx_strand_id
1 'polypeptide(L)'
;MIAISTAEEAIVIQKEKHKIQCLKDSYIKIIETNVSNLREDCRKNQQQLTEMELNHAFEMMWTNTISELHITPLKTYDIAENMLYIITEDMKNRGSSVNQKLKKIKSLPKSERVEKNSWRAFAVYAVKFIQGFGAPKVTAKDDIFFNSVLDECSKYVKKQIRQDADYNDAYCRELLKIINNMCEQNDGKGLHVVEHFQYMHDKFFKKNDPHHRLTALKPAYLATFINTFQEKDESFNRAKRFCESCIKPAVADQIKRILGIKIVDDVLSKCDSQALKDRTFFQYTLLSYLIQEKNVQVYIEYSQNYEQCAKTWIQKYIANTYGNFHSLQLQIASDAFQRIREVLTDPEILACGSVSDFLGKFCTKLEEELALNQDEIKAIVFQTTVPIKEFASNICKSLNDTEEELKSEIKHKDDESVLCKLTIKPEDELFKKVIGCGKQCPFCKVPCEAGASNHKKYFATIHRPQGLGRYRNSETKILVHEICSTSVVSNAHFRNSDTKDKYHPYRDYCTYYPDWAIQPDPSIDASDYWKFILKEFNKEFAQVYKAKPAEIPDIWQEITEEQAIESLKKIFNMQ
;
A
#
# COMPACT_ATOMS: atom_id res chain seq x y z
N MET A 1 13.97 -29.06 3.38
CA MET A 1 13.00 -29.03 4.50
C MET A 1 11.63 -28.75 3.91
N ILE A 2 10.54 -29.28 4.49
CA ILE A 2 9.22 -29.30 3.85
C ILE A 2 8.75 -27.88 3.53
N ALA A 3 8.28 -27.67 2.30
CA ALA A 3 7.66 -26.41 1.90
C ALA A 3 6.28 -26.32 2.57
N ILE A 4 6.19 -25.52 3.64
CA ILE A 4 4.90 -25.11 4.19
C ILE A 4 4.17 -24.36 3.08
N SER A 5 2.99 -24.84 2.72
CA SER A 5 2.17 -24.23 1.68
C SER A 5 1.51 -22.96 2.21
N THR A 6 1.24 -22.01 1.32
CA THR A 6 0.47 -20.78 1.65
C THR A 6 -0.92 -21.08 2.22
N ALA A 7 -1.45 -22.29 2.04
CA ALA A 7 -2.69 -22.76 2.68
C ALA A 7 -2.50 -23.09 4.17
N GLU A 8 -1.36 -23.66 4.57
CA GLU A 8 -1.08 -24.00 5.97
C GLU A 8 -0.84 -22.75 6.83
N GLU A 9 -0.18 -21.73 6.28
CA GLU A 9 -0.05 -20.41 6.92
C GLU A 9 -1.43 -19.78 7.18
N ALA A 10 -2.30 -19.75 6.17
CA ALA A 10 -3.66 -19.25 6.29
C ALA A 10 -4.47 -20.02 7.35
N ILE A 11 -4.33 -21.35 7.42
CA ILE A 11 -4.99 -22.19 8.44
C ILE A 11 -4.52 -21.85 9.86
N VAL A 12 -3.23 -21.55 10.08
CA VAL A 12 -2.73 -21.15 11.40
C VAL A 12 -3.29 -19.79 11.81
N ILE A 13 -3.21 -18.79 10.93
CA ILE A 13 -3.74 -17.44 11.16
C ILE A 13 -5.24 -17.50 11.49
N GLN A 14 -6.00 -18.30 10.75
CA GLN A 14 -7.45 -18.41 10.93
C GLN A 14 -7.82 -19.14 12.25
N LYS A 15 -7.02 -20.13 12.68
CA LYS A 15 -7.15 -20.76 14.02
C LYS A 15 -6.87 -19.78 15.16
N GLU A 16 -5.90 -18.87 15.00
CA GLU A 16 -5.59 -17.86 16.02
C GLU A 16 -6.69 -16.80 16.11
N LYS A 17 -7.18 -16.28 14.97
CA LYS A 17 -8.37 -15.40 14.93
C LYS A 17 -9.58 -16.05 15.59
N HIS A 18 -9.84 -17.34 15.32
CA HIS A 18 -10.94 -18.08 15.92
C HIS A 18 -10.81 -18.20 17.45
N LYS A 19 -9.61 -18.50 17.98
CA LYS A 19 -9.37 -18.57 19.43
C LYS A 19 -9.65 -17.22 20.12
N ILE A 20 -9.18 -16.12 19.54
CA ILE A 20 -9.43 -14.77 20.06
C ILE A 20 -10.94 -14.47 20.07
N GLN A 21 -11.66 -14.82 19.00
CA GLN A 21 -13.12 -14.63 18.96
C GLN A 21 -13.87 -15.48 20.00
N CYS A 22 -13.51 -16.75 20.20
CA CYS A 22 -14.13 -17.59 21.24
C CYS A 22 -13.91 -17.05 22.66
N LEU A 23 -12.69 -16.60 22.97
CA LEU A 23 -12.38 -15.97 24.26
C LEU A 23 -13.25 -14.72 24.46
N LYS A 24 -13.33 -13.88 23.42
CA LYS A 24 -14.13 -12.65 23.44
C LYS A 24 -15.62 -12.90 23.63
N ASP A 25 -16.18 -13.89 22.93
CA ASP A 25 -17.59 -14.26 23.03
C ASP A 25 -17.92 -14.77 24.45
N SER A 26 -16.98 -15.43 25.13
CA SER A 26 -17.11 -15.79 26.54
C SER A 26 -17.15 -14.56 27.46
N TYR A 27 -16.30 -13.55 27.22
CA TYR A 27 -16.31 -12.31 28.01
C TYR A 27 -17.58 -11.49 27.81
N ILE A 28 -18.05 -11.38 26.55
CA ILE A 28 -19.32 -10.72 26.20
C ILE A 28 -20.47 -11.37 26.95
N LYS A 29 -20.57 -12.71 26.94
CA LYS A 29 -21.65 -13.45 27.63
C LYS A 29 -21.70 -13.19 29.14
N ILE A 30 -20.55 -13.00 29.79
CA ILE A 30 -20.48 -12.70 31.23
C ILE A 30 -20.97 -11.27 31.51
N ILE A 31 -20.54 -10.29 30.70
CA ILE A 31 -21.03 -8.91 30.77
C ILE A 31 -22.55 -8.85 30.54
N GLU A 32 -23.05 -9.53 29.52
CA GLU A 32 -24.47 -9.65 29.21
C GLU A 32 -25.29 -10.26 30.36
N THR A 33 -24.71 -11.26 31.05
CA THR A 33 -25.32 -11.85 32.26
C THR A 33 -25.38 -10.82 33.40
N ASN A 34 -24.29 -10.11 33.66
CA ASN A 34 -24.20 -9.14 34.77
C ASN A 34 -25.08 -7.89 34.52
N VAL A 35 -25.18 -7.41 33.27
CA VAL A 35 -26.13 -6.36 32.87
C VAL A 35 -27.58 -6.82 33.05
N SER A 36 -27.89 -8.09 32.74
CA SER A 36 -29.21 -8.66 32.97
C SER A 36 -29.57 -8.72 34.46
N ASN A 37 -28.64 -9.19 35.30
CA ASN A 37 -28.82 -9.25 36.76
C ASN A 37 -29.03 -7.86 37.36
N LEU A 38 -28.17 -6.88 36.99
CA LEU A 38 -28.28 -5.49 37.45
C LEU A 38 -29.65 -4.90 37.14
N ARG A 39 -30.20 -5.15 35.93
CA ARG A 39 -31.53 -4.67 35.53
C ARG A 39 -32.64 -5.27 36.39
N GLU A 40 -32.60 -6.57 36.67
CA GLU A 40 -33.60 -7.23 37.51
C GLU A 40 -33.52 -6.76 38.97
N ASP A 41 -32.32 -6.51 39.49
CA ASP A 41 -32.14 -6.02 40.86
C ASP A 41 -32.59 -4.55 41.00
N CYS A 42 -32.29 -3.68 40.03
CA CYS A 42 -32.84 -2.33 39.98
C CYS A 42 -34.39 -2.35 39.90
N ARG A 43 -34.99 -3.27 39.13
CA ARG A 43 -36.46 -3.41 39.01
C ARG A 43 -37.11 -3.90 40.31
N LYS A 44 -36.54 -4.89 40.99
CA LYS A 44 -37.04 -5.41 42.30
C LYS A 44 -37.08 -4.33 43.38
N ASN A 45 -36.15 -3.38 43.34
CA ASN A 45 -36.03 -2.32 44.35
C ASN A 45 -37.04 -1.16 44.18
N GLN A 46 -37.89 -1.17 43.14
CA GLN A 46 -39.04 -0.26 42.92
C GLN A 46 -38.76 1.26 43.00
N GLN A 47 -37.51 1.70 42.91
CA GLN A 47 -37.17 3.12 42.95
C GLN A 47 -37.19 3.76 41.55
N GLN A 48 -37.71 4.99 41.46
CA GLN A 48 -37.48 5.88 40.32
C GLN A 48 -36.02 6.37 40.34
N LEU A 49 -35.10 5.48 39.98
CA LEU A 49 -33.67 5.81 39.88
C LEU A 49 -33.46 6.86 38.79
N THR A 50 -32.74 7.92 39.15
CA THR A 50 -32.31 8.94 38.19
C THR A 50 -31.30 8.37 37.20
N GLU A 51 -31.15 9.02 36.05
CA GLU A 51 -30.16 8.60 35.05
C GLU A 51 -28.73 8.61 35.61
N MET A 52 -28.42 9.51 36.53
CA MET A 52 -27.11 9.56 37.22
C MET A 52 -26.87 8.33 38.11
N GLU A 53 -27.89 7.87 38.84
CA GLU A 53 -27.80 6.68 39.70
C GLU A 53 -27.70 5.40 38.86
N LEU A 54 -28.42 5.31 37.74
CA LEU A 54 -28.30 4.20 36.79
C LEU A 54 -26.90 4.13 36.16
N ASN A 55 -26.35 5.28 35.75
CA ASN A 55 -24.97 5.37 35.27
C ASN A 55 -23.98 4.88 36.35
N HIS A 56 -24.13 5.32 37.60
CA HIS A 56 -23.25 4.90 38.70
C HIS A 56 -23.34 3.40 39.01
N ALA A 57 -24.56 2.85 39.05
CA ALA A 57 -24.78 1.42 39.28
C ALA A 57 -24.18 0.55 38.16
N PHE A 58 -24.33 0.98 36.90
CA PHE A 58 -23.68 0.33 35.75
C PHE A 58 -22.15 0.42 35.83
N GLU A 59 -21.59 1.58 36.17
CA GLU A 59 -20.15 1.79 36.30
C GLU A 59 -19.53 0.88 37.36
N MET A 60 -20.19 0.71 38.51
CA MET A 60 -19.77 -0.21 39.56
C MET A 60 -19.83 -1.67 39.10
N MET A 61 -20.94 -2.11 38.50
CA MET A 61 -21.09 -3.46 37.94
C MET A 61 -20.02 -3.74 36.86
N TRP A 62 -19.79 -2.79 35.96
CA TRP A 62 -18.81 -2.91 34.89
C TRP A 62 -17.38 -3.05 35.44
N THR A 63 -17.00 -2.19 36.40
CA THR A 63 -15.67 -2.19 37.02
C THR A 63 -15.39 -3.50 37.76
N ASN A 64 -16.38 -4.02 38.50
CA ASN A 64 -16.28 -5.31 39.16
C ASN A 64 -16.15 -6.45 38.13
N THR A 65 -17.03 -6.48 37.12
CA THR A 65 -17.03 -7.52 36.07
C THR A 65 -15.69 -7.58 35.32
N ILE A 66 -15.14 -6.43 34.91
CA ILE A 66 -13.84 -6.36 34.22
C ILE A 66 -12.69 -6.83 35.13
N SER A 67 -12.78 -6.60 36.44
CA SER A 67 -11.77 -7.06 37.41
C SER A 67 -11.84 -8.57 37.65
N GLU A 68 -13.04 -9.13 37.78
CA GLU A 68 -13.30 -10.58 37.97
C GLU A 68 -12.97 -11.41 36.73
N LEU A 69 -13.14 -10.85 35.53
CA LEU A 69 -12.88 -11.52 34.26
C LEU A 69 -11.42 -11.93 34.05
N HIS A 70 -10.48 -11.41 34.86
CA HIS A 70 -9.03 -11.65 34.76
C HIS A 70 -8.54 -11.64 33.31
N ILE A 71 -8.96 -10.61 32.56
CA ILE A 71 -8.80 -10.52 31.11
C ILE A 71 -7.32 -10.71 30.77
N THR A 72 -7.03 -11.81 30.07
CA THR A 72 -5.65 -12.14 29.70
C THR A 72 -5.26 -11.23 28.55
N PRO A 73 -4.22 -10.37 28.70
CA PRO A 73 -3.74 -9.56 27.58
C PRO A 73 -3.31 -10.48 26.44
N LEU A 74 -3.51 -10.03 25.19
CA LEU A 74 -2.84 -10.70 24.07
C LEU A 74 -1.32 -10.66 24.32
N LYS A 75 -0.60 -11.71 23.92
CA LYS A 75 0.86 -11.70 24.05
C LYS A 75 1.42 -10.64 23.12
N THR A 76 2.00 -9.60 23.72
CA THR A 76 2.86 -8.68 22.99
C THR A 76 4.17 -9.39 22.67
N TYR A 77 4.53 -9.42 21.39
CA TYR A 77 5.79 -9.97 20.93
C TYR A 77 6.73 -8.82 20.57
N ASP A 78 7.97 -8.90 21.06
CA ASP A 78 9.05 -8.11 20.48
C ASP A 78 9.40 -8.75 19.13
N ILE A 79 8.80 -8.23 18.06
CA ILE A 79 8.97 -8.75 16.70
C ILE A 79 10.45 -8.66 16.29
N ALA A 80 11.19 -7.69 16.84
CA ALA A 80 12.63 -7.58 16.60
C ALA A 80 13.42 -8.74 17.23
N GLU A 81 13.02 -9.22 18.40
CA GLU A 81 13.64 -10.37 19.07
C GLU A 81 13.27 -11.70 18.38
N ASN A 82 11.98 -11.92 18.07
CA ASN A 82 11.54 -13.11 17.35
C ASN A 82 12.18 -13.21 15.95
N MET A 83 12.21 -12.12 15.18
CA MET A 83 12.90 -12.11 13.88
C MET A 83 14.41 -12.34 14.05
N LEU A 84 15.06 -11.79 15.08
CA LEU A 84 16.48 -12.05 15.36
C LEU A 84 16.74 -13.53 15.66
N TYR A 85 15.85 -14.19 16.41
CA TYR A 85 15.91 -15.63 16.65
C TYR A 85 15.80 -16.43 15.35
N ILE A 86 14.79 -16.17 14.52
CA ILE A 86 14.57 -16.88 13.25
C ILE A 86 15.74 -16.68 12.28
N ILE A 87 16.25 -15.44 12.16
CA ILE A 87 17.44 -15.11 11.36
C ILE A 87 18.66 -15.88 11.90
N THR A 88 18.82 -15.95 13.22
CA THR A 88 19.95 -16.67 13.83
C THR A 88 19.86 -18.17 13.56
N GLU A 89 18.67 -18.78 13.69
CA GLU A 89 18.45 -20.21 13.36
C GLU A 89 18.75 -20.52 11.90
N ASP A 90 18.25 -19.74 10.94
CA ASP A 90 18.49 -19.94 9.50
C ASP A 90 19.99 -19.83 9.14
N MET A 91 20.70 -18.94 9.83
CA MET A 91 22.10 -18.64 9.56
C MET A 91 23.09 -19.57 10.29
N LYS A 92 22.65 -20.38 11.28
CA LYS A 92 23.51 -21.30 12.06
C LYS A 92 24.41 -22.18 11.19
N ASN A 93 23.91 -22.60 10.03
CA ASN A 93 24.60 -23.54 9.15
C ASN A 93 25.50 -22.86 8.09
N ARG A 94 25.55 -21.51 8.04
CA ARG A 94 26.29 -20.75 7.01
C ARG A 94 27.74 -20.41 7.36
N GLY A 95 28.33 -21.11 8.34
CA GLY A 95 29.76 -21.05 8.65
C GLY A 95 30.15 -20.26 9.91
N SER A 96 31.36 -20.51 10.40
CA SER A 96 31.85 -20.03 11.70
C SER A 96 31.98 -18.51 11.82
N SER A 97 32.37 -17.83 10.74
CA SER A 97 32.50 -16.35 10.69
C SER A 97 31.15 -15.65 10.87
N VAL A 98 30.08 -16.16 10.21
CA VAL A 98 28.72 -15.64 10.34
C VAL A 98 28.20 -15.87 11.77
N ASN A 99 28.43 -17.05 12.34
CA ASN A 99 28.05 -17.37 13.72
C ASN A 99 28.76 -16.52 14.78
N GLN A 100 30.05 -16.22 14.62
CA GLN A 100 30.76 -15.29 15.52
C GLN A 100 30.23 -13.86 15.44
N LYS A 101 29.73 -13.46 14.27
CA LYS A 101 29.17 -12.13 14.03
C LYS A 101 27.75 -12.01 14.58
N LEU A 102 26.86 -12.98 14.33
CA LEU A 102 25.52 -13.02 14.92
C LEU A 102 25.55 -12.97 16.44
N LYS A 103 26.48 -13.70 17.09
CA LYS A 103 26.70 -13.64 18.55
C LYS A 103 27.06 -12.25 19.11
N LYS A 104 27.39 -11.26 18.27
CA LYS A 104 27.67 -9.87 18.68
C LYS A 104 26.45 -8.95 18.51
N ILE A 105 25.39 -9.38 17.81
CA ILE A 105 24.16 -8.61 17.63
C ILE A 105 23.26 -8.89 18.84
N LYS A 106 23.09 -7.89 19.71
CA LYS A 106 22.29 -8.00 20.93
C LYS A 106 20.79 -7.73 20.71
N SER A 107 20.45 -6.99 19.66
CA SER A 107 19.08 -6.65 19.25
C SER A 107 19.10 -6.17 17.80
N LEU A 108 17.96 -6.24 17.10
CA LEU A 108 17.76 -5.46 15.89
C LEU A 108 17.44 -4.00 16.29
N PRO A 109 17.87 -2.98 15.53
CA PRO A 109 17.76 -1.60 15.99
C PRO A 109 16.30 -1.13 15.93
N LYS A 110 15.84 -0.51 17.01
CA LYS A 110 14.51 0.11 17.11
C LYS A 110 14.58 1.58 16.72
N SER A 111 13.57 2.08 16.02
CA SER A 111 13.54 3.45 15.52
C SER A 111 12.97 4.42 16.55
N GLU A 112 13.85 5.04 17.33
CA GLU A 112 13.58 6.33 17.97
C GLU A 112 14.22 7.44 17.14
N ARG A 113 13.41 8.10 16.31
CA ARG A 113 13.75 9.34 15.55
C ARG A 113 15.10 9.31 14.83
N VAL A 114 15.42 8.21 14.15
CA VAL A 114 16.61 8.10 13.32
C VAL A 114 16.33 8.71 11.94
N GLU A 115 17.10 9.72 11.54
CA GLU A 115 17.00 10.31 10.19
C GLU A 115 17.15 9.25 9.10
N LYS A 116 16.44 9.44 7.98
CA LYS A 116 16.42 8.56 6.77
C LYS A 116 17.82 8.16 6.24
N ASN A 117 18.85 8.92 6.58
CA ASN A 117 20.24 8.69 6.19
C ASN A 117 21.04 7.79 7.13
N SER A 118 20.66 7.68 8.42
CA SER A 118 21.40 6.91 9.42
C SER A 118 21.05 5.41 9.37
N TRP A 119 19.79 5.04 9.12
CA TRP A 119 19.46 3.62 8.89
C TRP A 119 20.09 3.07 7.60
N ARG A 120 20.24 3.89 6.54
CA ARG A 120 21.04 3.53 5.35
C ARG A 120 22.46 3.12 5.75
N ALA A 121 23.10 3.86 6.66
CA ALA A 121 24.41 3.49 7.19
C ALA A 121 24.38 2.19 8.00
N PHE A 122 23.33 1.93 8.79
CA PHE A 122 23.19 0.70 9.58
C PHE A 122 22.95 -0.54 8.70
N ALA A 123 22.08 -0.45 7.70
CA ALA A 123 21.86 -1.54 6.75
C ALA A 123 23.14 -1.83 5.93
N VAL A 124 23.83 -0.79 5.47
CA VAL A 124 25.16 -0.91 4.85
C VAL A 124 26.19 -1.57 5.80
N TYR A 125 26.11 -1.31 7.11
CA TYR A 125 26.99 -1.92 8.12
C TYR A 125 26.66 -3.41 8.33
N ALA A 126 25.39 -3.76 8.51
CA ALA A 126 24.92 -5.14 8.67
C ALA A 126 25.23 -6.01 7.42
N VAL A 127 25.06 -5.45 6.22
CA VAL A 127 25.44 -6.07 4.94
C VAL A 127 26.94 -6.39 4.89
N LYS A 128 27.80 -5.41 5.22
CA LYS A 128 29.26 -5.61 5.27
C LYS A 128 29.67 -6.62 6.34
N PHE A 129 28.90 -6.70 7.42
CA PHE A 129 29.11 -7.67 8.49
C PHE A 129 28.90 -9.11 7.98
N ILE A 130 27.81 -9.39 7.27
CA ILE A 130 27.53 -10.71 6.68
C ILE A 130 28.61 -11.13 5.66
N GLN A 131 29.10 -10.20 4.84
CA GLN A 131 30.06 -10.50 3.76
C GLN A 131 31.54 -10.63 4.18
N GLY A 132 31.89 -10.47 5.45
CA GLY A 132 33.26 -10.76 5.93
C GLY A 132 34.34 -9.69 5.68
N PHE A 133 34.11 -8.71 4.79
CA PHE A 133 35.12 -7.74 4.37
C PHE A 133 35.55 -6.70 5.42
N GLY A 134 36.81 -6.27 5.34
CA GLY A 134 37.28 -5.00 5.92
C GLY A 134 36.85 -3.80 5.05
N ALA A 135 36.87 -2.59 5.61
CA ALA A 135 36.41 -1.37 4.91
C ALA A 135 37.25 -1.10 3.64
N PRO A 136 36.61 -0.81 2.49
CA PRO A 136 36.27 0.60 2.18
C PRO A 136 34.92 0.82 1.44
N LYS A 137 34.81 1.99 0.78
CA LYS A 137 33.65 2.69 0.16
C LYS A 137 32.52 1.86 -0.47
N VAL A 138 31.27 2.32 -0.27
CA VAL A 138 30.01 1.83 -0.89
C VAL A 138 29.96 2.20 -2.39
N THR A 139 29.44 1.31 -3.24
CA THR A 139 29.25 1.57 -4.67
C THR A 139 27.78 1.77 -5.03
N ALA A 140 27.51 2.46 -6.15
CA ALA A 140 26.14 2.78 -6.60
C ALA A 140 25.29 1.57 -7.06
N LYS A 141 25.79 0.33 -6.95
CA LYS A 141 25.03 -0.89 -7.28
C LYS A 141 24.71 -1.78 -6.10
N ASP A 142 25.49 -1.66 -5.03
CA ASP A 142 25.01 -2.02 -3.71
C ASP A 142 23.67 -1.33 -3.44
N ASP A 143 23.50 -0.05 -3.82
CA ASP A 143 22.22 0.68 -3.72
C ASP A 143 21.11 0.11 -4.62
N ILE A 144 21.36 -0.20 -5.89
CA ILE A 144 20.29 -0.60 -6.84
C ILE A 144 19.73 -1.99 -6.50
N PHE A 145 20.61 -2.98 -6.28
CA PHE A 145 20.17 -4.32 -5.88
C PHE A 145 19.47 -4.28 -4.52
N PHE A 146 20.03 -3.53 -3.56
CA PHE A 146 19.42 -3.35 -2.25
C PHE A 146 18.03 -2.72 -2.37
N ASN A 147 17.86 -1.63 -3.15
CA ASN A 147 16.54 -1.04 -3.40
C ASN A 147 15.54 -2.04 -4.02
N SER A 148 15.97 -2.94 -4.90
CA SER A 148 15.09 -3.97 -5.46
C SER A 148 14.69 -5.03 -4.43
N VAL A 149 15.63 -5.48 -3.59
CA VAL A 149 15.34 -6.42 -2.49
C VAL A 149 14.41 -5.78 -1.47
N LEU A 150 14.66 -4.51 -1.13
CA LEU A 150 13.81 -3.72 -0.23
C LEU A 150 12.39 -3.54 -0.78
N ASP A 151 12.24 -3.25 -2.08
CA ASP A 151 10.94 -3.07 -2.70
C ASP A 151 10.13 -4.37 -2.70
N GLU A 152 10.73 -5.51 -3.04
CA GLU A 152 10.03 -6.80 -3.04
C GLU A 152 9.67 -7.27 -1.62
N CYS A 153 10.56 -7.06 -0.65
CA CYS A 153 10.23 -7.24 0.77
C CYS A 153 9.10 -6.28 1.21
N SER A 154 9.13 -5.01 0.80
CA SER A 154 8.09 -4.03 1.10
C SER A 154 6.73 -4.41 0.47
N LYS A 155 6.70 -4.95 -0.75
CA LYS A 155 5.49 -5.48 -1.39
C LYS A 155 4.92 -6.67 -0.64
N TYR A 156 5.74 -7.66 -0.27
CA TYR A 156 5.30 -8.80 0.54
C TYR A 156 4.71 -8.33 1.87
N VAL A 157 5.41 -7.43 2.56
CA VAL A 157 4.96 -6.85 3.83
C VAL A 157 3.66 -6.06 3.69
N LYS A 158 3.54 -5.20 2.68
CA LYS A 158 2.29 -4.47 2.36
C LYS A 158 1.15 -5.44 2.06
N LYS A 159 1.42 -6.58 1.41
CA LYS A 159 0.44 -7.65 1.19
C LYS A 159 -0.02 -8.29 2.51
N GLN A 160 0.89 -8.56 3.46
CA GLN A 160 0.50 -9.12 4.76
C GLN A 160 -0.29 -8.09 5.62
N ILE A 161 0.12 -6.82 5.64
CA ILE A 161 -0.60 -5.73 6.34
C ILE A 161 -2.05 -5.60 5.85
N ARG A 162 -2.33 -5.90 4.57
CA ARG A 162 -3.68 -5.89 3.98
C ARG A 162 -4.57 -7.07 4.44
N GLN A 163 -4.01 -8.14 5.02
CA GLN A 163 -4.78 -9.32 5.48
C GLN A 163 -5.37 -9.17 6.88
N ASP A 164 -5.10 -8.04 7.56
CA ASP A 164 -5.67 -7.70 8.88
C ASP A 164 -5.50 -8.85 9.89
N ALA A 165 -4.31 -9.45 9.88
CA ALA A 165 -3.90 -10.58 10.70
C ALA A 165 -2.71 -10.19 11.58
N ASP A 166 -2.47 -10.97 12.64
CA ASP A 166 -1.28 -10.79 13.47
C ASP A 166 0.00 -11.12 12.68
N TYR A 167 1.14 -10.68 13.21
CA TYR A 167 2.43 -11.20 12.79
C TYR A 167 2.51 -12.71 13.07
N ASN A 168 3.01 -13.45 12.08
CA ASN A 168 3.35 -14.86 12.21
C ASN A 168 4.81 -15.07 11.82
N ASP A 169 5.51 -15.96 12.54
CA ASP A 169 6.92 -16.30 12.26
C ASP A 169 7.15 -16.84 10.85
N ALA A 170 6.13 -17.45 10.23
CA ALA A 170 6.16 -17.83 8.83
C ALA A 170 6.45 -16.66 7.89
N TYR A 171 5.95 -15.45 8.19
CA TYR A 171 6.25 -14.26 7.39
C TYR A 171 7.73 -13.89 7.42
N CYS A 172 8.40 -14.05 8.56
CA CYS A 172 9.84 -13.86 8.66
C CYS A 172 10.60 -14.91 7.84
N ARG A 173 10.15 -16.16 7.86
CA ARG A 173 10.74 -17.27 7.07
C ARG A 173 10.54 -17.06 5.56
N GLU A 174 9.36 -16.65 5.11
CA GLU A 174 9.13 -16.34 3.69
C GLU A 174 9.89 -15.09 3.24
N LEU A 175 10.15 -14.12 4.11
CA LEU A 175 11.08 -13.02 3.77
C LEU A 175 12.52 -13.46 3.68
N LEU A 176 12.99 -14.32 4.58
CA LEU A 176 14.30 -14.94 4.47
C LEU A 176 14.42 -15.73 3.16
N LYS A 177 13.35 -16.40 2.73
CA LYS A 177 13.26 -17.09 1.44
C LYS A 177 13.21 -16.12 0.25
N ILE A 178 12.47 -15.02 0.31
CA ILE A 178 12.47 -13.95 -0.72
C ILE A 178 13.87 -13.36 -0.87
N ILE A 179 14.55 -13.07 0.24
CA ILE A 179 15.96 -12.67 0.27
C ILE A 179 16.82 -13.76 -0.36
N ASN A 180 16.76 -14.99 0.14
CA ASN A 180 17.61 -16.11 -0.31
C ASN A 180 17.45 -16.36 -1.81
N ASN A 181 16.23 -16.43 -2.33
CA ASN A 181 15.95 -16.62 -3.75
C ASN A 181 16.54 -15.51 -4.63
N MET A 182 16.47 -14.24 -4.19
CA MET A 182 17.12 -13.11 -4.89
C MET A 182 18.64 -13.11 -4.70
N CYS A 183 19.15 -13.69 -3.62
CA CYS A 183 20.58 -13.80 -3.31
C CYS A 183 21.26 -14.99 -3.99
N GLU A 184 20.52 -16.04 -4.33
CA GLU A 184 21.01 -17.18 -5.13
C GLU A 184 21.23 -16.81 -6.59
N GLN A 185 20.67 -15.68 -7.05
CA GLN A 185 20.90 -15.12 -8.38
C GLN A 185 21.97 -14.00 -8.40
N ASN A 186 22.42 -13.49 -7.25
CA ASN A 186 23.54 -12.55 -7.08
C ASN A 186 23.93 -12.40 -5.59
N ASP A 187 25.22 -12.45 -5.25
CA ASP A 187 25.78 -12.53 -3.90
C ASP A 187 25.16 -11.62 -2.80
N GLY A 188 24.09 -12.09 -2.14
CA GLY A 188 23.76 -11.92 -0.72
C GLY A 188 23.55 -10.50 -0.12
N LYS A 189 22.30 -10.06 0.15
CA LYS A 189 21.94 -8.89 1.02
C LYS A 189 20.46 -8.87 1.50
N GLY A 190 20.21 -8.15 2.63
CA GLY A 190 18.90 -7.71 3.17
C GLY A 190 19.10 -6.63 4.25
N LEU A 191 18.11 -5.98 4.88
CA LEU A 191 16.63 -6.05 4.82
C LEU A 191 16.01 -4.77 5.47
N HIS A 192 14.76 -4.39 5.12
CA HIS A 192 13.87 -3.54 5.95
C HIS A 192 12.52 -4.24 6.10
N VAL A 193 12.20 -4.81 7.27
CA VAL A 193 10.83 -5.31 7.53
C VAL A 193 10.36 -5.15 8.97
N VAL A 194 11.25 -5.33 9.96
CA VAL A 194 10.91 -5.40 11.40
C VAL A 194 9.89 -4.33 11.82
N GLU A 195 10.10 -3.07 11.47
CA GLU A 195 9.20 -1.95 11.79
C GLU A 195 7.78 -2.09 11.23
N HIS A 196 7.64 -2.64 10.02
CA HIS A 196 6.34 -2.81 9.37
C HIS A 196 5.58 -4.03 9.93
N PHE A 197 6.29 -5.06 10.37
CA PHE A 197 5.69 -6.19 11.08
C PHE A 197 5.39 -5.86 12.54
N GLN A 198 6.20 -5.03 13.20
CA GLN A 198 5.82 -4.41 14.46
C GLN A 198 4.57 -3.55 14.28
N TYR A 199 4.49 -2.70 13.24
CA TYR A 199 3.26 -1.95 12.93
C TYR A 199 2.05 -2.88 12.67
N MET A 200 2.25 -4.02 12.00
CA MET A 200 1.20 -5.00 11.76
C MET A 200 0.73 -5.67 13.06
N HIS A 201 1.66 -6.11 13.91
CA HIS A 201 1.39 -6.66 15.23
C HIS A 201 0.71 -5.62 16.13
N ASP A 202 1.25 -4.40 16.25
CA ASP A 202 0.70 -3.31 17.04
C ASP A 202 -0.71 -2.90 16.56
N LYS A 203 -0.96 -2.91 15.23
CA LYS A 203 -2.27 -2.63 14.66
C LYS A 203 -3.25 -3.77 14.93
N PHE A 204 -2.82 -5.02 14.75
CA PHE A 204 -3.64 -6.19 15.06
C PHE A 204 -3.98 -6.26 16.55
N PHE A 205 -2.98 -6.05 17.42
CA PHE A 205 -3.11 -5.94 18.86
C PHE A 205 -4.10 -4.84 19.23
N LYS A 206 -3.90 -3.59 18.78
CA LYS A 206 -4.85 -2.49 19.07
C LYS A 206 -6.27 -2.78 18.60
N LYS A 207 -6.46 -3.50 17.49
CA LYS A 207 -7.78 -3.88 16.97
C LYS A 207 -8.41 -5.03 17.74
N ASN A 208 -7.61 -5.98 18.25
CA ASN A 208 -8.07 -7.25 18.79
C ASN A 208 -7.91 -7.41 20.31
N ASP A 209 -7.21 -6.49 20.99
CA ASP A 209 -6.99 -6.51 22.43
C ASP A 209 -8.34 -6.56 23.20
N PRO A 210 -8.58 -7.62 24.00
CA PRO A 210 -9.86 -7.78 24.68
C PRO A 210 -10.22 -6.61 25.59
N HIS A 211 -9.26 -6.01 26.31
CA HIS A 211 -9.53 -4.84 27.16
C HIS A 211 -9.98 -3.63 26.34
N HIS A 212 -9.28 -3.28 25.27
CA HIS A 212 -9.63 -2.16 24.40
C HIS A 212 -10.99 -2.36 23.72
N ARG A 213 -11.27 -3.58 23.22
CA ARG A 213 -12.55 -3.90 22.57
C ARG A 213 -13.72 -3.90 23.55
N LEU A 214 -13.56 -4.45 24.75
CA LEU A 214 -14.61 -4.41 25.77
C LEU A 214 -14.85 -2.98 26.25
N THR A 215 -13.79 -2.18 26.41
CA THR A 215 -13.89 -0.74 26.72
C THR A 215 -14.65 0.03 25.63
N ALA A 216 -14.40 -0.26 24.35
CA ALA A 216 -15.15 0.33 23.24
C ALA A 216 -16.64 -0.08 23.25
N LEU A 217 -16.96 -1.29 23.72
CA LEU A 217 -18.33 -1.76 23.93
C LEU A 217 -18.95 -1.26 25.26
N LYS A 218 -18.24 -0.57 26.14
CA LYS A 218 -18.81 -0.10 27.41
C LYS A 218 -19.98 0.87 27.24
N PRO A 219 -19.89 1.93 26.39
CA PRO A 219 -21.04 2.79 26.10
C PRO A 219 -22.20 2.00 25.48
N ALA A 220 -21.90 0.88 24.80
CA ALA A 220 -22.90 0.03 24.19
C ALA A 220 -23.89 -0.53 25.20
N TYR A 221 -23.35 -1.22 26.22
CA TYR A 221 -24.15 -1.90 27.22
C TYR A 221 -24.77 -0.92 28.21
N LEU A 222 -24.12 0.23 28.45
CA LEU A 222 -24.67 1.31 29.25
C LEU A 222 -25.94 1.90 28.63
N ALA A 223 -25.90 2.26 27.35
CA ALA A 223 -27.07 2.78 26.63
C ALA A 223 -28.20 1.74 26.57
N THR A 224 -27.87 0.47 26.32
CA THR A 224 -28.85 -0.63 26.33
C THR A 224 -29.48 -0.81 27.72
N PHE A 225 -28.70 -0.76 28.79
CA PHE A 225 -29.18 -0.84 30.18
C PHE A 225 -30.12 0.32 30.53
N ILE A 226 -29.73 1.57 30.24
CA ILE A 226 -30.56 2.75 30.52
C ILE A 226 -31.88 2.70 29.74
N ASN A 227 -31.83 2.42 28.43
CA ASN A 227 -33.04 2.40 27.59
C ASN A 227 -34.01 1.27 27.98
N THR A 228 -33.50 0.06 28.27
CA THR A 228 -34.34 -1.08 28.70
C THR A 228 -34.86 -0.96 30.14
N PHE A 229 -34.20 -0.15 30.99
CA PHE A 229 -34.68 0.16 32.34
C PHE A 229 -35.74 1.26 32.34
N GLN A 230 -35.55 2.32 31.55
CA GLN A 230 -36.42 3.51 31.53
C GLN A 230 -37.56 3.45 30.50
N GLU A 231 -37.67 2.36 29.72
CA GLU A 231 -38.68 2.15 28.66
C GLU A 231 -38.73 3.27 27.59
N LYS A 232 -37.65 4.05 27.46
CA LYS A 232 -37.50 5.17 26.51
C LYS A 232 -37.22 4.66 25.10
N ASP A 233 -38.19 4.80 24.18
CA ASP A 233 -38.15 4.50 22.73
C ASP A 233 -36.95 3.62 22.32
N GLU A 234 -36.99 2.38 22.83
CA GLU A 234 -35.87 1.45 22.77
C GLU A 234 -35.54 1.10 21.30
N SER A 235 -36.61 1.02 20.50
CA SER A 235 -36.64 0.77 19.07
C SER A 235 -35.87 1.83 18.28
N PHE A 236 -36.23 3.11 18.42
CA PHE A 236 -35.57 4.18 17.67
C PHE A 236 -34.11 4.36 18.10
N ASN A 237 -33.82 4.33 19.40
CA ASN A 237 -32.46 4.55 19.91
C ASN A 237 -31.50 3.41 19.49
N ARG A 238 -31.93 2.15 19.55
CA ARG A 238 -31.14 1.01 19.03
C ARG A 238 -30.93 1.12 17.52
N ALA A 239 -31.97 1.49 16.76
CA ALA A 239 -31.91 1.60 15.31
C ALA A 239 -30.96 2.72 14.86
N LYS A 240 -31.05 3.89 15.49
CA LYS A 240 -30.13 5.01 15.23
C LYS A 240 -28.67 4.62 15.47
N ARG A 241 -28.43 3.99 16.61
CA ARG A 241 -27.10 3.53 17.00
C ARG A 241 -26.56 2.42 16.08
N PHE A 242 -27.42 1.58 15.49
CA PHE A 242 -27.03 0.64 14.41
C PHE A 242 -26.55 1.38 13.16
N CYS A 243 -27.26 2.44 12.74
CA CYS A 243 -26.84 3.27 11.62
C CYS A 243 -25.47 3.93 11.89
N GLU A 244 -25.29 4.55 13.05
CA GLU A 244 -24.06 5.25 13.44
C GLU A 244 -22.85 4.32 13.64
N SER A 245 -23.04 3.18 14.33
CA SER A 245 -21.93 2.29 14.76
C SER A 245 -21.61 1.17 13.77
N CYS A 246 -22.55 0.76 12.91
CA CYS A 246 -22.36 -0.34 11.96
C CYS A 246 -22.43 0.11 10.50
N ILE A 247 -23.48 0.86 10.11
CA ILE A 247 -23.72 1.18 8.70
C ILE A 247 -22.78 2.30 8.21
N LYS A 248 -22.72 3.44 8.90
CA LYS A 248 -21.89 4.59 8.52
C LYS A 248 -20.42 4.20 8.32
N PRO A 249 -19.77 3.42 9.22
CA PRO A 249 -18.38 3.00 9.01
C PRO A 249 -18.23 2.01 7.84
N ALA A 250 -19.19 1.12 7.62
CA ALA A 250 -19.15 0.15 6.53
C ALA A 250 -19.29 0.81 5.15
N VAL A 251 -20.23 1.76 4.98
CA VAL A 251 -20.35 2.55 3.75
C VAL A 251 -19.10 3.41 3.53
N ALA A 252 -18.56 4.03 4.60
CA ALA A 252 -17.32 4.80 4.52
C ALA A 252 -16.08 3.95 4.17
N ASP A 253 -16.08 2.64 4.45
CA ASP A 253 -15.06 1.70 3.97
C ASP A 253 -15.29 1.27 2.52
N GLN A 254 -16.54 0.96 2.15
CA GLN A 254 -16.93 0.61 0.79
C GLN A 254 -16.54 1.72 -0.22
N ILE A 255 -16.70 2.99 0.14
CA ILE A 255 -16.22 4.12 -0.68
C ILE A 255 -14.71 4.01 -0.94
N LYS A 256 -13.88 3.68 0.07
CA LYS A 256 -12.41 3.53 -0.10
C LYS A 256 -12.02 2.29 -0.92
N ARG A 257 -12.83 1.23 -0.84
CA ARG A 257 -12.69 0.00 -1.64
C ARG A 257 -13.02 0.26 -3.12
N ILE A 258 -14.14 0.91 -3.40
CA ILE A 258 -14.72 1.02 -4.75
C ILE A 258 -14.23 2.25 -5.52
N LEU A 259 -13.99 3.40 -4.87
CA LEU A 259 -13.64 4.64 -5.57
C LEU A 259 -12.38 4.49 -6.45
N GLY A 260 -11.36 3.78 -5.96
CA GLY A 260 -10.15 3.53 -6.75
C GLY A 260 -10.43 2.72 -8.02
N ILE A 261 -11.40 1.82 -7.99
CA ILE A 261 -11.85 1.04 -9.16
C ILE A 261 -12.63 1.95 -10.11
N LYS A 262 -13.65 2.68 -9.61
CA LYS A 262 -14.44 3.61 -10.44
C LYS A 262 -13.56 4.66 -11.15
N ILE A 263 -12.53 5.20 -10.50
CA ILE A 263 -11.56 6.12 -11.13
C ILE A 263 -10.79 5.43 -12.26
N VAL A 264 -10.24 4.23 -12.03
CA VAL A 264 -9.49 3.50 -13.06
C VAL A 264 -10.37 3.19 -14.27
N ASP A 265 -11.60 2.72 -14.04
CA ASP A 265 -12.49 2.31 -15.12
C ASP A 265 -13.08 3.51 -15.88
N ASP A 266 -13.37 4.64 -15.22
CA ASP A 266 -13.78 5.90 -15.86
C ASP A 266 -12.64 6.54 -16.68
N VAL A 267 -11.40 6.56 -16.15
CA VAL A 267 -10.22 7.03 -16.90
C VAL A 267 -9.98 6.17 -18.15
N LEU A 268 -10.15 4.85 -18.07
CA LEU A 268 -9.94 3.94 -19.21
C LEU A 268 -11.10 3.90 -20.22
N SER A 269 -12.32 4.27 -19.81
CA SER A 269 -13.50 4.25 -20.69
C SER A 269 -13.82 5.57 -21.38
N LYS A 270 -13.35 6.70 -20.84
CA LYS A 270 -13.46 8.02 -21.48
C LYS A 270 -12.66 8.07 -22.79
N CYS A 271 -13.35 8.13 -23.93
CA CYS A 271 -12.72 8.30 -25.26
C CYS A 271 -11.78 9.53 -25.36
N ASP A 272 -12.01 10.56 -24.54
CA ASP A 272 -11.22 11.80 -24.54
C ASP A 272 -9.87 11.67 -23.78
N SER A 273 -9.66 10.59 -23.02
CA SER A 273 -8.43 10.35 -22.23
C SER A 273 -7.28 9.83 -23.09
N GLN A 274 -7.03 10.45 -24.26
CA GLN A 274 -5.99 10.02 -25.23
C GLN A 274 -4.67 9.64 -24.53
N ALA A 275 -4.24 10.44 -23.56
CA ALA A 275 -3.04 10.26 -22.76
C ALA A 275 -2.89 8.91 -22.00
N LEU A 276 -3.98 8.19 -21.73
CA LEU A 276 -3.95 6.89 -21.02
C LEU A 276 -4.64 5.76 -21.82
N LYS A 277 -4.97 6.00 -23.09
CA LYS A 277 -5.56 5.02 -24.00
C LYS A 277 -4.68 3.78 -24.19
N ASP A 278 -3.39 4.00 -24.43
CA ASP A 278 -2.36 2.96 -24.50
C ASP A 278 -0.97 3.55 -24.17
N ARG A 279 0.03 2.67 -24.09
CA ARG A 279 1.41 3.04 -23.75
C ARG A 279 2.03 4.07 -24.72
N THR A 280 1.73 3.97 -26.01
CA THR A 280 2.32 4.81 -27.07
C THR A 280 1.80 6.24 -26.90
N PHE A 281 0.50 6.41 -26.69
CA PHE A 281 -0.07 7.71 -26.31
C PHE A 281 0.48 8.22 -24.98
N PHE A 282 0.57 7.38 -23.95
CA PHE A 282 1.11 7.79 -22.65
C PHE A 282 2.56 8.28 -22.74
N GLN A 283 3.42 7.56 -23.46
CA GLN A 283 4.82 7.95 -23.64
C GLN A 283 4.94 9.27 -24.43
N TYR A 284 4.13 9.47 -25.46
CA TYR A 284 4.01 10.75 -26.15
C TYR A 284 3.60 11.87 -25.19
N THR A 285 2.43 11.75 -24.52
CA THR A 285 1.90 12.80 -23.64
C THR A 285 2.85 13.12 -22.49
N LEU A 286 3.48 12.12 -21.87
CA LEU A 286 4.45 12.35 -20.80
C LEU A 286 5.68 13.11 -21.31
N LEU A 287 6.23 12.77 -22.48
CA LEU A 287 7.39 13.47 -23.04
C LEU A 287 7.03 14.89 -23.53
N SER A 288 5.83 15.09 -24.09
CA SER A 288 5.29 16.41 -24.41
C SER A 288 5.07 17.28 -23.16
N TYR A 289 4.60 16.70 -22.06
CA TYR A 289 4.49 17.39 -20.78
C TYR A 289 5.87 17.82 -20.24
N LEU A 290 6.86 16.92 -20.26
CA LEU A 290 8.20 17.22 -19.76
C LEU A 290 8.91 18.34 -20.52
N ILE A 291 8.70 18.49 -21.84
CA ILE A 291 9.33 19.58 -22.62
C ILE A 291 8.65 20.92 -22.36
N GLN A 292 7.34 20.93 -22.13
CA GLN A 292 6.58 22.13 -21.76
C GLN A 292 6.89 22.62 -20.34
N GLU A 293 7.14 21.73 -19.39
CA GLU A 293 7.53 22.08 -18.00
C GLU A 293 8.90 22.78 -17.91
N LYS A 294 9.77 22.61 -18.91
CA LYS A 294 11.13 23.18 -19.02
C LYS A 294 11.99 23.03 -17.75
N ASN A 295 11.77 21.96 -17.00
CA ASN A 295 12.37 21.72 -15.69
C ASN A 295 13.21 20.44 -15.69
N VAL A 296 14.54 20.62 -15.69
CA VAL A 296 15.53 19.53 -15.67
C VAL A 296 15.33 18.54 -14.52
N GLN A 297 14.82 18.97 -13.36
CA GLN A 297 14.62 18.10 -12.21
C GLN A 297 13.61 16.98 -12.50
N VAL A 298 12.57 17.27 -13.28
CA VAL A 298 11.56 16.26 -13.66
C VAL A 298 12.15 15.24 -14.66
N TYR A 299 13.03 15.68 -15.56
CA TYR A 299 13.81 14.76 -16.42
C TYR A 299 14.80 13.89 -15.66
N ILE A 300 15.40 14.42 -14.59
CA ILE A 300 16.28 13.68 -13.70
C ILE A 300 15.47 12.60 -12.97
N GLU A 301 14.28 12.93 -12.45
CA GLU A 301 13.37 11.97 -11.81
C GLU A 301 12.90 10.88 -12.78
N TYR A 302 12.44 11.26 -13.98
CA TYR A 302 12.13 10.32 -15.07
C TYR A 302 13.29 9.35 -15.36
N SER A 303 14.52 9.85 -15.35
CA SER A 303 15.72 9.07 -15.69
C SER A 303 16.29 8.26 -14.52
N GLN A 304 15.91 8.57 -13.28
CA GLN A 304 16.30 7.82 -12.08
C GLN A 304 15.28 6.75 -11.70
N ASN A 305 13.99 7.04 -11.84
CA ASN A 305 12.89 6.12 -11.56
C ASN A 305 11.67 6.48 -12.43
N TYR A 306 11.64 5.91 -13.64
CA TYR A 306 10.54 6.11 -14.59
C TYR A 306 9.18 5.69 -14.04
N GLU A 307 9.10 4.57 -13.31
CA GLU A 307 7.84 4.10 -12.71
C GLU A 307 7.26 5.11 -11.72
N GLN A 308 8.09 5.65 -10.81
CA GLN A 308 7.63 6.66 -9.87
C GLN A 308 7.27 7.97 -10.57
N CYS A 309 8.06 8.42 -11.55
CA CYS A 309 7.77 9.62 -12.33
C CYS A 309 6.43 9.51 -13.07
N ALA A 310 6.19 8.36 -13.72
CA ALA A 310 4.92 8.06 -14.39
C ALA A 310 3.74 8.02 -13.40
N LYS A 311 3.88 7.39 -12.24
CA LYS A 311 2.83 7.37 -11.20
C LYS A 311 2.52 8.76 -10.66
N THR A 312 3.53 9.57 -10.36
CA THR A 312 3.35 10.98 -9.94
C THR A 312 2.63 11.79 -11.03
N TRP A 313 2.93 11.55 -12.31
CA TRP A 313 2.21 12.17 -13.41
C TRP A 313 0.75 11.70 -13.49
N ILE A 314 0.47 10.40 -13.32
CA ILE A 314 -0.91 9.86 -13.31
C ILE A 314 -1.72 10.45 -12.15
N GLN A 315 -1.12 10.59 -10.95
CA GLN A 315 -1.77 11.25 -9.81
C GLN A 315 -2.17 12.70 -10.15
N LYS A 316 -1.26 13.49 -10.74
CA LYS A 316 -1.55 14.85 -11.23
C LYS A 316 -2.65 14.87 -12.29
N TYR A 317 -2.60 13.96 -13.26
CA TYR A 317 -3.60 13.83 -14.32
C TYR A 317 -5.00 13.57 -13.74
N ILE A 318 -5.12 12.64 -12.79
CA ILE A 318 -6.37 12.34 -12.09
C ILE A 318 -6.86 13.58 -11.33
N ALA A 319 -6.01 14.21 -10.51
CA ALA A 319 -6.39 15.40 -9.74
C ALA A 319 -6.93 16.52 -10.67
N ASN A 320 -6.25 16.79 -11.78
CA ASN A 320 -6.68 17.78 -12.78
C ASN A 320 -7.97 17.36 -13.52
N THR A 321 -8.20 16.07 -13.74
CA THR A 321 -9.36 15.55 -14.49
C THR A 321 -10.66 15.61 -13.68
N TYR A 322 -10.60 15.32 -12.39
CA TYR A 322 -11.78 15.31 -11.52
C TYR A 322 -11.98 16.62 -10.74
N GLY A 323 -10.90 17.34 -10.41
CA GLY A 323 -10.91 18.50 -9.53
C GLY A 323 -11.16 18.13 -8.06
N ASN A 324 -12.22 17.35 -7.79
CA ASN A 324 -12.51 16.70 -6.51
C ASN A 324 -13.22 15.36 -6.74
N PHE A 325 -13.19 14.46 -5.75
CA PHE A 325 -13.82 13.13 -5.85
C PHE A 325 -15.25 13.08 -5.29
N HIS A 326 -15.81 14.22 -4.85
CA HIS A 326 -17.09 14.23 -4.12
C HIS A 326 -18.23 13.61 -4.93
N SER A 327 -18.34 13.88 -6.24
CA SER A 327 -19.42 13.33 -7.08
C SER A 327 -19.44 11.80 -7.08
N LEU A 328 -18.27 11.16 -7.29
CA LEU A 328 -18.12 9.71 -7.26
C LEU A 328 -18.33 9.13 -5.84
N GLN A 329 -17.83 9.81 -4.81
CA GLN A 329 -18.02 9.38 -3.41
C GLN A 329 -19.50 9.43 -2.99
N LEU A 330 -20.19 10.52 -3.34
CA LEU A 330 -21.63 10.70 -3.08
C LEU A 330 -22.46 9.68 -3.86
N GLN A 331 -22.08 9.36 -5.10
CA GLN A 331 -22.73 8.30 -5.87
C GLN A 331 -22.56 6.94 -5.18
N ILE A 332 -21.33 6.52 -4.85
CA ILE A 332 -21.08 5.24 -4.17
C ILE A 332 -21.83 5.17 -2.83
N ALA A 333 -21.87 6.25 -2.06
CA ALA A 333 -22.63 6.33 -0.82
C ALA A 333 -24.14 6.13 -1.06
N SER A 334 -24.70 6.84 -2.06
CA SER A 334 -26.12 6.77 -2.39
C SER A 334 -26.52 5.38 -2.91
N ASP A 335 -25.70 4.79 -3.79
CA ASP A 335 -25.83 3.41 -4.30
C ASP A 335 -25.92 2.43 -3.11
N ALA A 336 -25.03 2.57 -2.12
CA ALA A 336 -24.97 1.71 -0.94
C ALA A 336 -26.16 1.90 0.02
N PHE A 337 -26.56 3.14 0.32
CA PHE A 337 -27.72 3.41 1.17
C PHE A 337 -29.03 2.96 0.51
N GLN A 338 -29.15 3.08 -0.81
CA GLN A 338 -30.28 2.53 -1.56
C GLN A 338 -30.34 1.00 -1.44
N ARG A 339 -29.21 0.32 -1.67
CA ARG A 339 -29.10 -1.14 -1.47
C ARG A 339 -29.50 -1.58 -0.06
N ILE A 340 -29.07 -0.86 0.96
CA ILE A 340 -29.44 -1.13 2.36
C ILE A 340 -30.97 -1.01 2.58
N ARG A 341 -31.61 0.03 2.02
CA ARG A 341 -33.08 0.21 2.10
C ARG A 341 -33.85 -0.93 1.42
N GLU A 342 -33.33 -1.45 0.31
CA GLU A 342 -33.91 -2.61 -0.38
C GLU A 342 -33.84 -3.88 0.47
N VAL A 343 -32.70 -4.14 1.13
CA VAL A 343 -32.58 -5.29 2.04
C VAL A 343 -33.47 -5.12 3.27
N LEU A 344 -33.59 -3.91 3.84
CA LEU A 344 -34.48 -3.65 4.98
C LEU A 344 -35.98 -3.80 4.67
N THR A 345 -36.38 -3.71 3.40
CA THR A 345 -37.77 -3.93 2.96
C THR A 345 -38.05 -5.34 2.45
N ASP A 346 -37.04 -6.23 2.41
CA ASP A 346 -37.16 -7.61 1.96
C ASP A 346 -38.13 -8.43 2.85
N PRO A 347 -39.24 -8.94 2.30
CA PRO A 347 -40.21 -9.75 3.05
C PRO A 347 -39.61 -10.99 3.73
N GLU A 348 -38.54 -11.57 3.18
CA GLU A 348 -37.89 -12.79 3.67
C GLU A 348 -37.10 -12.57 4.96
N ILE A 349 -36.61 -11.34 5.21
CA ILE A 349 -35.95 -10.97 6.47
C ILE A 349 -36.95 -10.38 7.47
N LEU A 350 -37.97 -9.66 6.98
CA LEU A 350 -39.05 -9.13 7.82
C LEU A 350 -39.97 -10.21 8.41
N ALA A 351 -39.90 -11.44 7.87
CA ALA A 351 -40.57 -12.64 8.39
C ALA A 351 -39.75 -13.45 9.41
N CYS A 352 -38.56 -12.98 9.82
CA CYS A 352 -37.76 -13.64 10.86
C CYS A 352 -38.49 -13.72 12.22
N GLY A 353 -38.10 -14.69 13.06
CA GLY A 353 -38.67 -14.89 14.39
C GLY A 353 -38.07 -13.99 15.48
N SER A 354 -36.85 -13.47 15.27
CA SER A 354 -36.15 -12.60 16.21
C SER A 354 -35.35 -11.49 15.51
N VAL A 355 -35.02 -10.43 16.25
CA VAL A 355 -34.12 -9.35 15.77
C VAL A 355 -32.71 -9.90 15.48
N SER A 356 -32.28 -10.94 16.18
CA SER A 356 -31.00 -11.63 15.92
C SER A 356 -30.99 -12.29 14.53
N ASP A 357 -32.06 -13.03 14.19
CA ASP A 357 -32.17 -13.68 12.88
C ASP A 357 -32.35 -12.66 11.75
N PHE A 358 -33.10 -11.58 12.01
CA PHE A 358 -33.24 -10.44 11.09
C PHE A 358 -31.89 -9.79 10.77
N LEU A 359 -31.11 -9.39 11.78
CA LEU A 359 -29.80 -8.78 11.57
C LEU A 359 -28.76 -9.77 11.02
N GLY A 360 -28.87 -11.06 11.36
CA GLY A 360 -28.07 -12.13 10.77
C GLY A 360 -28.28 -12.23 9.26
N LYS A 361 -29.54 -12.39 8.81
CA LYS A 361 -29.88 -12.42 7.37
C LYS A 361 -29.53 -11.11 6.67
N PHE A 362 -29.77 -9.97 7.30
CA PHE A 362 -29.40 -8.65 6.77
C PHE A 362 -27.89 -8.57 6.48
N CYS A 363 -27.05 -9.03 7.40
CA CYS A 363 -25.60 -9.08 7.18
C CYS A 363 -25.23 -10.02 6.04
N THR A 364 -25.79 -11.23 6.00
CA THR A 364 -25.52 -12.21 4.93
C THR A 364 -25.88 -11.67 3.54
N LYS A 365 -27.01 -10.94 3.41
CA LYS A 365 -27.43 -10.35 2.12
C LYS A 365 -26.56 -9.16 1.65
N LEU A 366 -25.62 -8.70 2.47
CA LEU A 366 -24.75 -7.54 2.21
C LEU A 366 -23.25 -7.85 2.35
N GLU A 367 -22.85 -9.10 2.64
CA GLU A 367 -21.48 -9.42 3.09
C GLU A 367 -20.39 -9.19 2.02
N GLU A 368 -20.72 -9.34 0.74
CA GLU A 368 -19.82 -9.02 -0.37
C GLU A 368 -19.62 -7.50 -0.52
N GLU A 369 -20.67 -6.73 -0.23
CA GLU A 369 -20.76 -5.27 -0.46
C GLU A 369 -20.21 -4.47 0.72
N LEU A 370 -20.57 -4.85 1.96
CA LEU A 370 -20.39 -4.09 3.20
C LEU A 370 -19.81 -4.94 4.34
N ALA A 371 -18.69 -4.48 4.91
CA ALA A 371 -18.05 -5.12 6.07
C ALA A 371 -18.65 -4.60 7.39
N LEU A 372 -19.75 -5.19 7.85
CA LEU A 372 -20.45 -4.80 9.07
C LEU A 372 -19.77 -5.33 10.36
N ASN A 373 -19.73 -4.50 11.40
CA ASN A 373 -19.10 -4.84 12.69
C ASN A 373 -19.99 -5.77 13.54
N GLN A 374 -19.73 -7.07 13.47
CA GLN A 374 -20.48 -8.11 14.15
C GLN A 374 -20.57 -7.96 15.68
N ASP A 375 -19.61 -7.27 16.30
CA ASP A 375 -19.59 -7.10 17.75
C ASP A 375 -20.46 -5.94 18.24
N GLU A 376 -20.58 -4.87 17.44
CA GLU A 376 -21.60 -3.84 17.65
C GLU A 376 -22.99 -4.42 17.40
N ILE A 377 -23.16 -5.27 16.37
CA ILE A 377 -24.41 -5.98 16.10
C ILE A 377 -24.83 -6.83 17.30
N LYS A 378 -23.92 -7.63 17.91
CA LYS A 378 -24.22 -8.40 19.13
C LYS A 378 -24.74 -7.50 20.26
N ALA A 379 -24.06 -6.39 20.54
CA ALA A 379 -24.47 -5.45 21.58
C ALA A 379 -25.79 -4.72 21.27
N ILE A 380 -26.13 -4.54 19.99
CA ILE A 380 -27.40 -3.97 19.52
C ILE A 380 -28.54 -5.00 19.66
N VAL A 381 -28.30 -6.27 19.32
CA VAL A 381 -29.27 -7.36 19.47
C VAL A 381 -29.60 -7.62 20.95
N PHE A 382 -28.60 -7.55 21.84
CA PHE A 382 -28.72 -7.90 23.26
C PHE A 382 -29.94 -7.26 23.94
N GLN A 383 -30.83 -8.10 24.49
CA GLN A 383 -32.12 -7.74 25.11
C GLN A 383 -33.14 -6.99 24.22
N THR A 384 -33.01 -6.97 22.89
CA THR A 384 -34.01 -6.32 22.02
C THR A 384 -35.31 -7.12 22.00
N THR A 385 -36.42 -6.50 22.42
CA THR A 385 -37.77 -7.11 22.41
C THR A 385 -38.73 -6.47 21.40
N VAL A 386 -38.21 -5.55 20.58
CA VAL A 386 -38.94 -4.73 19.62
C VAL A 386 -39.47 -5.56 18.42
N PRO A 387 -40.69 -5.29 17.92
CA PRO A 387 -41.19 -5.91 16.68
C PRO A 387 -40.30 -5.60 15.46
N ILE A 388 -39.90 -6.63 14.71
CA ILE A 388 -38.93 -6.51 13.59
C ILE A 388 -39.34 -5.44 12.55
N LYS A 389 -40.61 -5.36 12.20
CA LYS A 389 -41.11 -4.35 11.24
C LYS A 389 -40.97 -2.91 11.75
N GLU A 390 -41.14 -2.71 13.05
CA GLU A 390 -40.97 -1.41 13.70
C GLU A 390 -39.48 -1.05 13.76
N PHE A 391 -38.64 -2.00 14.16
CA PHE A 391 -37.19 -1.83 14.20
C PHE A 391 -36.62 -1.51 12.81
N ALA A 392 -37.02 -2.25 11.76
CA ALA A 392 -36.63 -1.97 10.38
C ALA A 392 -37.11 -0.58 9.91
N SER A 393 -38.33 -0.17 10.25
CA SER A 393 -38.85 1.18 9.96
C SER A 393 -38.02 2.28 10.64
N ASN A 394 -37.61 2.06 11.90
CA ASN A 394 -36.78 3.01 12.64
C ASN A 394 -35.32 3.05 12.13
N ILE A 395 -34.77 1.93 11.63
CA ILE A 395 -33.49 1.94 10.90
C ILE A 395 -33.63 2.79 9.64
N CYS A 396 -34.67 2.56 8.83
CA CYS A 396 -34.94 3.35 7.62
C CYS A 396 -35.10 4.86 7.89
N LYS A 397 -35.69 5.26 9.03
CA LYS A 397 -35.73 6.68 9.44
C LYS A 397 -34.34 7.23 9.71
N SER A 398 -33.58 6.59 10.62
CA SER A 398 -32.26 7.08 11.01
C SER A 398 -31.20 6.98 9.90
N LEU A 399 -31.40 6.11 8.91
CA LEU A 399 -30.55 6.02 7.73
C LEU A 399 -30.50 7.34 6.95
N ASN A 400 -31.59 8.11 6.91
CA ASN A 400 -31.62 9.39 6.20
C ASN A 400 -30.66 10.40 6.87
N ASP A 401 -30.71 10.51 8.21
CA ASP A 401 -29.81 11.37 8.98
C ASP A 401 -28.34 10.94 8.81
N THR A 402 -28.09 9.64 8.88
CA THR A 402 -26.75 9.03 8.70
C THR A 402 -26.19 9.24 7.30
N GLU A 403 -27.04 9.17 6.28
CA GLU A 403 -26.67 9.42 4.89
C GLU A 403 -26.29 10.89 4.68
N GLU A 404 -27.12 11.84 5.14
CA GLU A 404 -26.81 13.27 5.01
C GLU A 404 -25.57 13.68 5.82
N GLU A 405 -25.35 13.09 7.00
CA GLU A 405 -24.14 13.29 7.78
C GLU A 405 -22.90 12.80 7.01
N LEU A 406 -22.94 11.59 6.42
CA LEU A 406 -21.81 11.06 5.63
C LEU A 406 -21.57 11.89 4.36
N LYS A 407 -22.63 12.34 3.69
CA LYS A 407 -22.53 13.25 2.52
C LYS A 407 -21.92 14.60 2.90
N SER A 408 -22.21 15.11 4.10
CA SER A 408 -21.57 16.32 4.64
C SER A 408 -20.08 16.08 4.90
N GLU A 409 -19.72 15.00 5.59
CA GLU A 409 -18.32 14.64 5.82
C GLU A 409 -17.50 14.44 4.54
N ILE A 410 -18.12 13.95 3.46
CA ILE A 410 -17.46 13.80 2.15
C ILE A 410 -17.01 15.17 1.64
N LYS A 411 -17.90 16.17 1.64
CA LYS A 411 -17.65 17.53 1.12
C LYS A 411 -16.57 18.32 1.88
N HIS A 412 -16.20 17.87 3.07
CA HIS A 412 -15.20 18.52 3.94
C HIS A 412 -13.84 17.81 3.95
N LYS A 413 -13.62 16.79 3.12
CA LYS A 413 -12.36 16.04 3.06
C LYS A 413 -11.49 16.55 1.90
N ASP A 414 -10.21 16.74 2.18
CA ASP A 414 -9.20 17.06 1.17
C ASP A 414 -8.92 15.87 0.23
N ASP A 415 -8.81 16.16 -1.08
CA ASP A 415 -8.72 15.17 -2.16
C ASP A 415 -7.37 14.40 -2.20
N GLU A 416 -6.24 15.05 -1.89
CA GLU A 416 -4.95 14.36 -1.78
C GLU A 416 -5.00 13.34 -0.63
N SER A 417 -5.65 13.71 0.46
CA SER A 417 -5.94 12.82 1.59
C SER A 417 -6.88 11.66 1.21
N VAL A 418 -7.75 11.80 0.20
CA VAL A 418 -8.65 10.73 -0.28
C VAL A 418 -7.87 9.67 -1.05
N LEU A 419 -7.09 10.06 -2.07
CA LEU A 419 -6.27 9.13 -2.87
C LEU A 419 -5.32 8.31 -1.97
N CYS A 420 -4.70 8.96 -0.99
CA CYS A 420 -3.82 8.29 -0.01
C CYS A 420 -4.53 7.19 0.81
N LYS A 421 -5.85 7.25 1.00
CA LYS A 421 -6.64 6.32 1.83
C LYS A 421 -7.32 5.18 1.03
N LEU A 422 -7.30 5.21 -0.31
CA LEU A 422 -7.92 4.17 -1.14
C LEU A 422 -7.22 2.80 -1.01
N THR A 423 -8.01 1.72 -1.07
CA THR A 423 -7.54 0.32 -1.01
C THR A 423 -6.77 -0.06 -2.27
N ILE A 424 -7.30 0.35 -3.43
CA ILE A 424 -6.64 0.27 -4.74
C ILE A 424 -6.15 1.66 -5.09
N LYS A 425 -4.88 1.75 -5.51
CA LYS A 425 -4.24 2.99 -5.97
C LYS A 425 -4.45 3.14 -7.48
N PRO A 426 -5.23 4.13 -7.95
CA PRO A 426 -5.47 4.31 -9.37
C PRO A 426 -4.18 4.45 -10.18
N GLU A 427 -3.18 5.13 -9.63
CA GLU A 427 -1.86 5.32 -10.24
C GLU A 427 -1.06 4.02 -10.40
N ASP A 428 -1.17 3.07 -9.46
CA ASP A 428 -0.53 1.76 -9.56
C ASP A 428 -1.22 0.90 -10.62
N GLU A 429 -2.56 0.84 -10.63
CA GLU A 429 -3.31 0.02 -11.58
C GLU A 429 -3.30 0.61 -13.00
N LEU A 430 -3.40 1.93 -13.18
CA LEU A 430 -3.22 2.57 -14.49
C LEU A 430 -1.80 2.37 -15.01
N PHE A 431 -0.77 2.53 -14.17
CA PHE A 431 0.60 2.24 -14.57
C PHE A 431 0.75 0.79 -15.06
N LYS A 432 0.22 -0.16 -14.31
CA LYS A 432 0.28 -1.59 -14.63
C LYS A 432 -0.55 -1.97 -15.88
N LYS A 433 -1.75 -1.40 -16.06
CA LYS A 433 -2.64 -1.68 -17.19
C LYS A 433 -2.17 -1.01 -18.50
N VAL A 434 -1.64 0.21 -18.43
CA VAL A 434 -1.30 1.04 -19.61
C VAL A 434 0.20 1.01 -19.95
N ILE A 435 1.09 1.01 -18.96
CA ILE A 435 2.56 1.10 -19.18
C ILE A 435 3.28 -0.24 -18.99
N GLY A 436 2.87 -1.05 -18.01
CA GLY A 436 3.31 -2.44 -17.85
C GLY A 436 4.66 -2.63 -17.17
N CYS A 437 5.77 -2.46 -17.89
CA CYS A 437 7.09 -2.95 -17.47
C CYS A 437 7.86 -2.05 -16.48
N GLY A 438 7.96 -0.75 -16.76
CA GLY A 438 8.70 0.23 -15.93
C GLY A 438 10.24 0.13 -15.90
N LYS A 439 10.85 -1.00 -16.29
CA LYS A 439 12.31 -1.16 -16.29
C LYS A 439 13.00 -0.20 -17.27
N GLN A 440 14.22 0.22 -16.95
CA GLN A 440 14.99 1.21 -17.72
C GLN A 440 16.34 0.65 -18.18
N CYS A 441 16.78 1.03 -19.38
CA CYS A 441 18.05 0.60 -19.97
C CYS A 441 19.22 0.89 -19.01
N PRO A 442 20.15 -0.05 -18.79
CA PRO A 442 21.25 0.10 -17.84
C PRO A 442 22.11 1.35 -18.13
N PHE A 443 22.28 1.71 -19.40
CA PHE A 443 23.11 2.83 -19.85
C PHE A 443 22.33 4.16 -19.94
N CYS A 444 21.45 4.34 -20.93
CA CYS A 444 20.77 5.62 -21.17
C CYS A 444 19.46 5.83 -20.37
N LYS A 445 19.03 4.86 -19.57
CA LYS A 445 17.79 4.92 -18.77
C LYS A 445 16.48 5.14 -19.55
N VAL A 446 16.47 4.88 -20.86
CA VAL A 446 15.20 4.83 -21.63
C VAL A 446 14.31 3.72 -21.05
N PRO A 447 13.00 3.94 -20.82
CA PRO A 447 12.10 2.90 -20.34
C PRO A 447 11.91 1.79 -21.38
N CYS A 448 11.54 0.60 -20.93
CA CYS A 448 11.31 -0.55 -21.79
C CYS A 448 10.01 -0.41 -22.61
N GLU A 449 10.08 -0.82 -23.88
CA GLU A 449 8.95 -0.85 -24.82
C GLU A 449 8.23 -2.22 -24.87
N ALA A 450 8.38 -3.06 -23.84
CA ALA A 450 7.56 -4.25 -23.68
C ALA A 450 6.22 -3.89 -23.00
N GLY A 451 5.11 -4.36 -23.55
CA GLY A 451 3.76 -3.98 -23.07
C GLY A 451 3.27 -4.80 -21.89
N ALA A 452 3.61 -6.10 -21.86
CA ALA A 452 3.35 -6.95 -20.72
C ALA A 452 4.41 -6.73 -19.63
N SER A 453 4.01 -6.78 -18.35
CA SER A 453 4.94 -6.74 -17.22
C SER A 453 5.81 -8.00 -17.10
N ASN A 454 5.33 -9.15 -17.60
CA ASN A 454 6.03 -10.44 -17.56
C ASN A 454 6.62 -10.80 -18.93
N HIS A 455 7.82 -10.29 -19.23
CA HIS A 455 8.56 -10.59 -20.46
C HIS A 455 10.04 -10.84 -20.15
N LYS A 456 10.69 -11.70 -20.95
CA LYS A 456 12.06 -12.20 -20.66
C LYS A 456 13.19 -11.29 -21.17
N LYS A 457 12.89 -10.37 -22.10
CA LYS A 457 13.87 -9.49 -22.73
C LYS A 457 13.35 -8.05 -22.73
N TYR A 458 14.12 -7.15 -22.14
CA TYR A 458 13.88 -5.71 -22.15
C TYR A 458 14.52 -5.09 -23.38
N PHE A 459 13.82 -4.16 -24.03
CA PHE A 459 14.31 -3.46 -25.20
C PHE A 459 13.71 -2.06 -25.28
N ALA A 460 14.34 -1.20 -26.07
CA ALA A 460 13.77 0.02 -26.62
C ALA A 460 14.20 0.10 -28.09
N THR A 461 13.32 0.60 -28.97
CA THR A 461 13.59 0.71 -30.41
C THR A 461 14.56 1.85 -30.69
N ILE A 462 14.40 2.98 -29.99
CA ILE A 462 15.28 4.14 -30.09
C ILE A 462 15.89 4.43 -28.73
N HIS A 463 17.21 4.27 -28.64
CA HIS A 463 17.97 4.70 -27.46
C HIS A 463 18.25 6.21 -27.51
N ARG A 464 18.48 6.79 -26.33
CA ARG A 464 18.78 8.22 -26.15
C ARG A 464 20.22 8.44 -25.70
N PRO A 465 20.77 9.67 -25.76
CA PRO A 465 22.11 10.00 -25.30
C PRO A 465 22.39 9.48 -23.88
N GLN A 466 23.50 8.77 -23.71
CA GLN A 466 23.80 8.07 -22.46
C GLN A 466 24.09 9.03 -21.28
N GLY A 467 24.48 10.27 -21.57
CA GLY A 467 24.64 11.37 -20.61
C GLY A 467 23.37 11.66 -19.81
N LEU A 468 22.20 11.61 -20.46
CA LEU A 468 20.88 11.75 -19.79
C LEU A 468 20.66 10.63 -18.76
N GLY A 469 21.21 9.45 -19.03
CA GLY A 469 21.25 8.29 -18.13
C GLY A 469 22.33 8.33 -17.04
N ARG A 470 22.99 9.49 -16.85
CA ARG A 470 24.14 9.74 -15.94
C ARG A 470 25.49 9.20 -16.41
N TYR A 471 25.59 8.69 -17.63
CA TYR A 471 26.84 8.12 -18.14
C TYR A 471 27.82 9.20 -18.58
N ARG A 472 29.08 9.08 -18.16
CA ARG A 472 30.15 10.01 -18.51
C ARG A 472 31.45 9.28 -18.68
N ASN A 473 32.33 9.80 -19.53
CA ASN A 473 33.69 9.30 -19.67
C ASN A 473 34.40 9.33 -18.29
N SER A 474 35.01 8.21 -17.90
CA SER A 474 35.62 8.05 -16.58
C SER A 474 36.83 8.94 -16.32
N GLU A 475 37.50 9.41 -17.36
CA GLU A 475 38.72 10.22 -17.31
C GLU A 475 38.39 11.71 -17.45
N THR A 476 37.77 12.10 -18.57
CA THR A 476 37.46 13.52 -18.85
C THR A 476 36.28 14.07 -18.04
N LYS A 477 35.44 13.17 -17.50
CA LYS A 477 34.14 13.44 -16.85
C LYS A 477 33.06 14.05 -17.76
N ILE A 478 33.27 14.09 -19.07
CA ILE A 478 32.31 14.60 -20.07
C ILE A 478 31.12 13.66 -20.20
N LEU A 479 29.89 14.20 -20.20
CA LEU A 479 28.66 13.45 -20.47
C LEU A 479 28.67 12.91 -21.91
N VAL A 480 28.27 11.64 -22.08
CA VAL A 480 28.32 10.98 -23.41
C VAL A 480 27.06 11.31 -24.22
N HIS A 481 27.22 11.94 -25.39
CA HIS A 481 26.09 12.23 -26.27
C HIS A 481 25.67 11.03 -27.14
N GLU A 482 26.56 10.07 -27.39
CA GLU A 482 26.25 8.84 -28.14
C GLU A 482 25.11 8.03 -27.50
N ILE A 483 24.31 7.37 -28.35
CA ILE A 483 23.28 6.42 -27.92
C ILE A 483 23.85 5.00 -27.74
N CYS A 484 23.07 4.12 -27.11
CA CYS A 484 23.51 2.76 -26.78
C CYS A 484 23.82 1.93 -28.04
N SER A 485 23.00 2.04 -29.09
CA SER A 485 23.19 1.30 -30.35
C SER A 485 24.54 1.60 -30.99
N THR A 486 24.90 2.89 -31.10
CA THR A 486 26.20 3.38 -31.60
C THR A 486 27.37 2.83 -30.77
N SER A 487 27.27 2.86 -29.44
CA SER A 487 28.33 2.33 -28.58
C SER A 487 28.45 0.80 -28.68
N VAL A 488 27.35 0.06 -28.90
CA VAL A 488 27.37 -1.40 -29.11
C VAL A 488 28.00 -1.78 -30.46
N VAL A 489 27.80 -1.01 -31.53
CA VAL A 489 28.48 -1.31 -32.82
C VAL A 489 29.94 -0.85 -32.86
N SER A 490 30.37 0.09 -32.02
CA SER A 490 31.74 0.60 -32.02
C SER A 490 32.71 -0.28 -31.19
N ASN A 491 33.98 0.13 -31.13
CA ASN A 491 34.98 -0.46 -30.22
C ASN A 491 34.96 0.21 -28.83
N ALA A 492 33.91 0.96 -28.48
CA ALA A 492 33.79 1.62 -27.20
C ALA A 492 33.71 0.61 -26.04
N HIS A 493 34.14 1.05 -24.87
CA HIS A 493 34.10 0.29 -23.64
C HIS A 493 33.24 1.00 -22.60
N PHE A 494 32.41 0.26 -21.87
CA PHE A 494 31.73 0.76 -20.69
C PHE A 494 32.53 0.45 -19.43
N ARG A 495 32.37 1.31 -18.42
CA ARG A 495 32.95 1.14 -17.09
C ARG A 495 31.94 1.62 -16.06
N ASN A 496 31.52 0.72 -15.18
CA ASN A 496 30.58 1.04 -14.12
C ASN A 496 30.72 0.05 -12.95
N SER A 497 29.89 0.19 -11.93
CA SER A 497 29.96 -0.67 -10.73
C SER A 497 29.55 -2.15 -10.94
N ASP A 498 28.97 -2.57 -12.08
CA ASP A 498 28.66 -4.01 -12.34
C ASP A 498 29.94 -4.70 -12.79
N THR A 499 30.65 -4.05 -13.73
CA THR A 499 32.01 -4.39 -14.15
C THR A 499 33.05 -4.22 -13.03
N LYS A 500 32.64 -3.92 -11.78
CA LYS A 500 33.51 -3.60 -10.63
C LYS A 500 34.54 -2.52 -10.98
N ASP A 501 34.07 -1.49 -11.68
CA ASP A 501 34.85 -0.39 -12.24
C ASP A 501 36.04 -0.84 -13.12
N LYS A 502 35.87 -1.92 -13.89
CA LYS A 502 36.76 -2.32 -15.00
C LYS A 502 36.16 -1.89 -16.35
N TYR A 503 36.99 -1.67 -17.35
CA TYR A 503 36.51 -1.46 -18.72
C TYR A 503 36.05 -2.80 -19.33
N HIS A 504 34.93 -2.77 -20.06
CA HIS A 504 34.36 -3.90 -20.77
C HIS A 504 33.82 -3.46 -22.13
N PRO A 505 34.01 -4.21 -23.23
CA PRO A 505 33.45 -3.85 -24.53
C PRO A 505 31.93 -3.70 -24.47
N TYR A 506 31.39 -2.67 -25.13
CA TYR A 506 29.93 -2.52 -25.27
C TYR A 506 29.31 -3.63 -26.13
N ARG A 507 30.04 -4.17 -27.12
CA ARG A 507 29.62 -5.34 -27.93
C ARG A 507 29.19 -6.53 -27.07
N ASP A 508 29.86 -6.71 -25.93
CA ASP A 508 29.68 -7.84 -25.01
C ASP A 508 28.84 -7.47 -23.77
N TYR A 509 28.02 -6.40 -23.84
CA TYR A 509 27.25 -5.91 -22.69
C TYR A 509 26.33 -6.97 -22.05
N CYS A 510 25.87 -7.95 -22.83
CA CYS A 510 25.06 -9.08 -22.40
C CYS A 510 25.69 -9.92 -21.28
N THR A 511 27.01 -9.86 -21.09
CA THR A 511 27.71 -10.50 -19.96
C THR A 511 27.23 -9.97 -18.60
N TYR A 512 26.80 -8.70 -18.53
CA TYR A 512 26.29 -8.07 -17.31
C TYR A 512 24.79 -7.76 -17.37
N TYR A 513 24.24 -7.58 -18.58
CA TYR A 513 22.83 -7.28 -18.80
C TYR A 513 22.20 -8.28 -19.77
N PRO A 514 22.18 -9.59 -19.44
CA PRO A 514 21.71 -10.63 -20.36
C PRO A 514 20.26 -10.43 -20.77
N ASP A 515 19.44 -9.80 -19.93
CA ASP A 515 18.03 -9.58 -20.20
C ASP A 515 17.75 -8.36 -21.08
N TRP A 516 18.74 -7.50 -21.37
CA TRP A 516 18.55 -6.36 -22.28
C TRP A 516 18.94 -6.72 -23.72
N ALA A 517 18.10 -6.29 -24.67
CA ALA A 517 18.34 -6.33 -26.10
C ALA A 517 18.50 -4.89 -26.60
N ILE A 518 19.74 -4.51 -26.94
CA ILE A 518 20.11 -3.24 -27.54
C ILE A 518 20.47 -3.55 -28.99
N GLN A 519 19.73 -2.97 -29.95
CA GLN A 519 19.94 -3.30 -31.36
C GLN A 519 21.28 -2.73 -31.87
N PRO A 520 22.18 -3.56 -32.43
CA PRO A 520 23.48 -3.13 -32.95
C PRO A 520 23.33 -2.54 -34.36
N ASP A 521 22.58 -1.44 -34.48
CA ASP A 521 22.29 -0.77 -35.75
C ASP A 521 23.00 0.60 -35.82
N PRO A 522 23.94 0.80 -36.76
CA PRO A 522 24.65 2.07 -36.93
C PRO A 522 23.81 3.16 -37.64
N SER A 523 22.65 2.83 -38.20
CA SER A 523 21.74 3.78 -38.84
C SER A 523 20.77 4.46 -37.85
N ILE A 524 20.65 3.91 -36.63
CA ILE A 524 19.86 4.52 -35.56
C ILE A 524 20.68 5.63 -34.88
N ASP A 525 20.10 6.82 -34.81
CA ASP A 525 20.60 7.99 -34.08
C ASP A 525 19.60 8.42 -33.00
N ALA A 526 20.00 9.32 -32.10
CA ALA A 526 19.11 9.97 -31.16
C ALA A 526 18.00 10.74 -31.89
N SER A 527 16.77 10.71 -31.36
CA SER A 527 15.70 11.57 -31.84
C SER A 527 16.00 13.05 -31.55
N ASP A 528 15.50 13.94 -32.41
CA ASP A 528 15.70 15.39 -32.26
C ASP A 528 15.16 15.90 -30.93
N TYR A 529 14.11 15.27 -30.38
CA TYR A 529 13.70 15.46 -29.00
C TYR A 529 14.84 15.23 -27.99
N TRP A 530 15.48 14.06 -27.98
CA TRP A 530 16.53 13.80 -26.99
C TRP A 530 17.83 14.57 -27.26
N LYS A 531 18.08 14.94 -28.52
CA LYS A 531 19.16 15.88 -28.90
C LYS A 531 18.90 17.27 -28.31
N PHE A 532 17.70 17.81 -28.51
CA PHE A 532 17.24 19.08 -27.94
C PHE A 532 17.30 19.07 -26.40
N ILE A 533 16.82 18.02 -25.73
CA ILE A 533 16.89 17.92 -24.26
C ILE A 533 18.32 17.88 -23.74
N LEU A 534 19.26 17.21 -24.42
CA LEU A 534 20.67 17.24 -24.01
C LEU A 534 21.33 18.59 -24.32
N LYS A 535 20.97 19.26 -25.42
CA LYS A 535 21.42 20.61 -25.78
C LYS A 535 20.99 21.63 -24.73
N GLU A 536 19.70 21.72 -24.45
CA GLU A 536 19.13 22.82 -23.66
C GLU A 536 19.37 22.70 -22.14
N PHE A 537 19.53 21.47 -21.60
CA PHE A 537 19.82 21.24 -20.17
C PHE A 537 21.24 20.68 -19.92
N ASN A 538 22.17 20.89 -20.86
CA ASN A 538 23.50 20.28 -20.86
C ASN A 538 24.29 20.57 -19.57
N LYS A 539 24.28 21.84 -19.14
CA LYS A 539 25.05 22.32 -17.98
C LYS A 539 24.44 21.83 -16.67
N GLU A 540 23.12 21.79 -16.61
CA GLU A 540 22.29 21.39 -15.48
C GLU A 540 22.44 19.88 -15.22
N PHE A 541 22.31 19.04 -16.25
CA PHE A 541 22.62 17.61 -16.15
C PHE A 541 24.07 17.39 -15.69
N ALA A 542 25.03 18.15 -16.24
CA ALA A 542 26.43 18.03 -15.84
C ALA A 542 26.66 18.39 -14.36
N GLN A 543 26.04 19.47 -13.88
CA GLN A 543 26.09 19.90 -12.49
C GLN A 543 25.51 18.84 -11.54
N VAL A 544 24.29 18.35 -11.81
CA VAL A 544 23.63 17.33 -10.97
C VAL A 544 24.40 16.01 -10.97
N TYR A 545 24.98 15.61 -12.11
CA TYR A 545 25.71 14.35 -12.24
C TYR A 545 27.20 14.43 -11.85
N LYS A 546 27.68 15.61 -11.41
CA LYS A 546 29.09 15.89 -11.07
C LYS A 546 30.01 15.47 -12.23
N ALA A 547 29.71 16.06 -13.38
CA ALA A 547 30.27 15.82 -14.70
C ALA A 547 30.67 17.15 -15.37
N LYS A 548 31.31 17.07 -16.54
CA LYS A 548 31.40 18.19 -17.48
C LYS A 548 30.25 18.09 -18.49
N PRO A 549 29.78 19.21 -19.07
CA PRO A 549 28.82 19.20 -20.18
C PRO A 549 29.24 18.25 -21.30
N ALA A 550 28.27 17.68 -22.00
CA ALA A 550 28.48 16.91 -23.21
C ALA A 550 29.02 17.82 -24.32
N GLU A 551 30.09 17.38 -24.99
CA GLU A 551 30.54 17.94 -26.27
C GLU A 551 29.58 17.40 -27.33
N ILE A 552 28.55 18.17 -27.69
CA ILE A 552 27.53 17.80 -28.68
C ILE A 552 27.89 18.36 -30.07
N PRO A 553 27.51 17.70 -31.19
CA PRO A 553 27.74 18.22 -32.53
C PRO A 553 27.07 19.57 -32.77
N ASP A 554 27.71 20.46 -33.54
CA ASP A 554 27.19 21.81 -33.81
C ASP A 554 25.78 21.80 -34.44
N ILE A 555 25.49 20.81 -35.29
CA ILE A 555 24.16 20.60 -35.89
C ILE A 555 23.04 20.38 -34.85
N TRP A 556 23.34 20.00 -33.61
CA TRP A 556 22.32 19.91 -32.56
C TRP A 556 21.93 21.28 -31.99
N GLN A 557 22.77 22.31 -32.16
CA GLN A 557 22.48 23.67 -31.70
C GLN A 557 21.32 24.30 -32.49
N GLU A 558 21.18 23.91 -33.76
CA GLU A 558 20.14 24.39 -34.68
C GLU A 558 18.76 23.76 -34.41
N ILE A 559 18.68 22.70 -33.60
CA ILE A 559 17.43 22.01 -33.30
C ILE A 559 16.54 22.89 -32.43
N THR A 560 15.29 23.09 -32.89
CA THR A 560 14.26 23.87 -32.17
C THR A 560 13.32 22.99 -31.34
N GLU A 561 12.56 23.62 -30.43
CA GLU A 561 11.57 22.94 -29.60
C GLU A 561 10.41 22.36 -30.44
N GLU A 562 10.05 23.05 -31.53
CA GLU A 562 9.02 22.62 -32.48
C GLU A 562 9.47 21.35 -33.22
N GLN A 563 10.73 21.30 -33.69
CA GLN A 563 11.32 20.11 -34.32
C GLN A 563 11.41 18.95 -33.32
N ALA A 564 11.78 19.21 -32.07
CA ALA A 564 11.76 18.22 -31.00
C ALA A 564 10.36 17.63 -30.80
N ILE A 565 9.30 18.45 -30.74
CA ILE A 565 7.91 18.01 -30.62
C ILE A 565 7.42 17.27 -31.88
N GLU A 566 7.78 17.73 -33.07
CA GLU A 566 7.45 17.04 -34.34
C GLU A 566 8.10 15.66 -34.42
N SER A 567 9.34 15.52 -33.92
CA SER A 567 10.04 14.23 -33.84
C SER A 567 9.32 13.25 -32.90
N LEU A 568 8.77 13.72 -31.77
CA LEU A 568 7.93 12.89 -30.90
C LEU A 568 6.68 12.39 -31.63
N LYS A 569 5.98 13.27 -32.36
CA LYS A 569 4.78 12.87 -33.12
C LYS A 569 5.09 11.76 -34.11
N LYS A 570 6.18 11.89 -34.86
CA LYS A 570 6.65 10.87 -35.81
C LYS A 570 6.99 9.54 -35.13
N ILE A 571 7.72 9.57 -34.01
CA ILE A 571 8.13 8.34 -33.28
C ILE A 571 6.93 7.57 -32.73
N PHE A 572 5.94 8.28 -32.20
CA PHE A 572 4.76 7.67 -31.59
C PHE A 572 3.57 7.52 -32.56
N ASN A 573 3.74 7.86 -33.84
CA ASN A 573 2.69 7.87 -34.88
C ASN A 573 1.44 8.70 -34.49
N MET A 574 1.65 9.84 -33.85
CA MET A 574 0.60 10.80 -33.50
C MET A 574 0.30 11.69 -34.71
N GLN A 575 -0.97 11.77 -35.11
CA GLN A 575 -1.45 12.65 -36.18
C GLN A 575 -1.65 14.10 -35.66
#